data_AF-A0A9D6X8B1-F1
#
_entry.id   AF-A0A9D6X8B1-F1
#
_cell.length_a   1.000
_cell.length_b   1.000
_cell.length_c   1.000
_cell.angle_alpha   90.00
_cell.angle_beta   90.00
_cell.angle_gamma   90.00
#
_symmetry.space_group_name_H-M   'P 1'
#
loop_
_entity.id
_entity.type
_entity.pdbx_description
1 polymer ?
#
loop_
_entity_poly.entity_id
_entity_poly.type
_entity_poly.pdbx_seq_one_letter_code
_entity_poly.pdbx_strand_id
1 'polypeptide(L)'
;MPDRRLLHARLAAFALAAGLVYAIVLAPAPSVHAVGMANDPKGFNNIPWGTALDGRPELTLANSAPHIKEYDLKAGPLPLGEAKVDRMRLLTFDGKFARVTIRYRGKNVHDQVLAYLQAQYGSIDRTPGQTMRG
;
A
#
# COMPACT_ATOMS: atom_id res chain seq x y z
N MET A 1 -25.94 -30.40 54.98
CA MET A 1 -25.33 -31.23 53.91
C MET A 1 -25.35 -30.43 52.62
N PRO A 2 -24.21 -30.18 51.95
CA PRO A 2 -24.22 -29.47 50.67
C PRO A 2 -24.88 -30.34 49.59
N ASP A 3 -25.74 -29.72 48.79
CA ASP A 3 -26.50 -30.39 47.73
C ASP A 3 -25.56 -30.79 46.58
N ARG A 4 -25.36 -32.11 46.43
CA ARG A 4 -24.47 -32.70 45.43
C ARG A 4 -24.87 -32.30 44.00
N ARG A 5 -26.16 -32.02 43.74
CA ARG A 5 -26.65 -31.61 42.42
C ARG A 5 -26.13 -30.24 42.00
N LEU A 6 -26.05 -29.29 42.94
CA LEU A 6 -25.48 -27.96 42.71
C LEU A 6 -23.97 -28.02 42.45
N LEU A 7 -23.26 -28.95 43.09
CA LEU A 7 -21.84 -29.17 42.86
C LEU A 7 -21.56 -29.71 41.45
N HIS A 8 -22.36 -30.69 41.00
CA HIS A 8 -22.26 -31.26 39.65
C HIS A 8 -22.60 -30.25 38.56
N ALA A 9 -23.65 -29.42 38.75
CA ALA A 9 -24.02 -28.39 37.80
C ALA A 9 -22.93 -27.31 37.63
N ARG A 10 -22.27 -26.91 38.73
CA ARG A 10 -21.16 -25.94 38.70
C ARG A 10 -19.93 -26.51 38.01
N LEU A 11 -19.55 -27.77 38.30
CA LEU A 11 -18.44 -28.46 37.64
C LEU A 11 -18.68 -28.61 36.13
N ALA A 12 -19.91 -28.96 35.73
CA ALA A 12 -20.29 -29.04 34.32
C ALA A 12 -20.20 -27.69 33.61
N ALA A 13 -20.64 -26.60 34.26
CA ALA A 13 -20.55 -25.25 33.71
C ALA A 13 -19.09 -24.78 33.53
N PHE A 14 -18.22 -25.07 34.51
CA PHE A 14 -16.78 -24.77 34.38
C PHE A 14 -16.11 -25.55 33.26
N ALA A 15 -16.43 -26.84 33.10
CA ALA A 15 -15.91 -27.65 32.01
C ALA A 15 -16.37 -27.13 30.63
N LEU A 16 -17.62 -26.71 30.51
CA LEU A 16 -18.17 -26.08 29.30
C LEU A 16 -17.48 -24.75 28.98
N ALA A 17 -17.30 -23.89 29.99
CA ALA A 17 -16.62 -22.61 29.82
C ALA A 17 -15.15 -22.78 29.43
N ALA A 18 -14.43 -23.72 30.07
CA ALA A 18 -13.05 -24.04 29.73
C ALA A 18 -12.92 -24.61 28.31
N GLY A 19 -13.85 -25.49 27.91
CA GLY A 19 -13.92 -26.03 26.55
C GLY A 19 -14.17 -24.94 25.51
N LEU A 20 -15.06 -23.99 25.80
CA LEU A 20 -15.34 -22.86 24.91
C LEU A 20 -14.13 -21.93 24.75
N VAL A 21 -13.45 -21.60 25.85
CA VAL A 21 -12.23 -20.78 25.81
C VAL A 21 -11.12 -21.48 25.02
N TYR A 22 -10.94 -22.79 25.24
CA TYR A 22 -9.96 -23.58 24.51
C TYR A 22 -10.26 -23.62 23.00
N ALA A 23 -11.53 -23.77 22.62
CA ALA A 23 -11.96 -23.72 21.22
C ALA A 23 -11.71 -22.35 20.55
N ILE A 24 -11.87 -21.25 21.29
CA ILE A 24 -11.60 -19.90 20.79
C ILE A 24 -10.08 -19.67 20.62
N VAL A 25 -9.25 -20.16 21.54
CA VAL A 25 -7.78 -20.04 21.43
C VAL A 25 -7.22 -20.86 20.28
N LEU A 26 -7.82 -22.00 19.97
CA LEU A 26 -7.46 -22.86 18.83
C LEU A 26 -8.03 -22.39 17.49
N ALA A 27 -8.88 -21.35 17.48
CA ALA A 27 -9.42 -20.84 16.23
C ALA A 27 -8.26 -20.26 15.38
N PRO A 28 -8.08 -20.73 14.14
CA PRO A 28 -7.05 -20.17 13.27
C PRO A 28 -7.33 -18.70 13.01
N ALA A 29 -6.28 -17.87 13.09
CA ALA A 29 -6.38 -16.47 12.73
C ALA A 29 -6.84 -16.33 11.26
N PRO A 30 -7.67 -15.33 10.93
CA PRO A 30 -8.04 -15.07 9.55
C PRO A 30 -6.79 -14.73 8.73
N SER A 31 -6.63 -15.41 7.60
CA SER A 31 -5.51 -15.15 6.69
C SER A 31 -5.63 -13.77 6.06
N VAL A 32 -4.77 -12.84 6.47
CA VAL A 32 -4.64 -11.54 5.80
C VAL A 32 -3.69 -11.70 4.62
N HIS A 33 -4.17 -11.48 3.41
CA HIS A 33 -3.36 -11.51 2.20
C HIS A 33 -3.11 -10.08 1.74
N ALA A 34 -1.86 -9.76 1.38
CA ALA A 34 -1.59 -8.54 0.66
C ALA A 34 -2.32 -8.59 -0.69
N VAL A 35 -3.09 -7.55 -1.00
CA VAL A 35 -3.75 -7.47 -2.31
C VAL A 35 -2.66 -7.26 -3.36
N GLY A 36 -2.51 -8.25 -4.24
CA GLY A 36 -1.62 -8.14 -5.39
C GLY A 36 -2.16 -7.09 -6.37
N MET A 37 -1.27 -6.27 -6.93
CA MET A 37 -1.63 -5.45 -8.09
C MET A 37 -2.00 -6.37 -9.24
N ALA A 38 -3.12 -6.10 -9.91
CA ALA A 38 -3.56 -6.92 -11.05
C ALA A 38 -2.50 -6.93 -12.15
N ASN A 39 -1.91 -5.77 -12.43
CA ASN A 39 -0.73 -5.64 -13.28
C ASN A 39 0.39 -4.95 -12.49
N ASP A 40 1.44 -5.69 -12.14
CA ASP A 40 2.63 -5.11 -11.54
C ASP A 40 3.31 -4.15 -12.52
N PRO A 41 3.49 -2.86 -12.18
CA PRO A 41 4.08 -1.86 -13.05
C PRO A 41 5.49 -2.20 -13.57
N LYS A 42 6.26 -3.04 -12.87
CA LYS A 42 7.70 -3.36 -13.14
C LYS A 42 8.63 -2.15 -13.28
N GLY A 43 8.13 -0.93 -13.16
CA GLY A 43 8.84 0.31 -13.34
C GLY A 43 7.87 1.50 -13.46
N PHE A 44 8.38 2.64 -13.88
CA PHE A 44 7.57 3.80 -14.23
C PHE A 44 8.20 4.53 -15.40
N ASN A 45 7.38 4.95 -16.37
CA ASN A 45 7.82 5.71 -17.54
C ASN A 45 9.02 5.08 -18.27
N ASN A 46 8.95 3.76 -18.53
CA ASN A 46 10.01 2.96 -19.14
C ASN A 46 11.31 2.84 -18.33
N ILE A 47 11.28 3.18 -17.03
CA ILE A 47 12.40 2.98 -16.11
C ILE A 47 12.05 1.82 -15.18
N PRO A 48 12.74 0.66 -15.27
CA PRO A 48 12.48 -0.47 -14.39
C PRO A 48 12.78 -0.14 -12.93
N TRP A 49 12.01 -0.73 -12.01
CA TRP A 49 12.35 -0.70 -10.58
C TRP A 49 13.75 -1.28 -10.36
N GLY A 50 14.49 -0.74 -9.40
CA GLY A 50 15.85 -1.16 -9.11
C GLY A 50 16.93 -0.49 -9.96
N THR A 51 16.57 0.22 -11.03
CA THR A 51 17.53 0.87 -11.94
C THR A 51 18.20 2.07 -11.29
N ALA A 52 19.48 2.30 -11.60
CA ALA A 52 20.16 3.54 -11.20
C ALA A 52 19.60 4.75 -11.97
N LEU A 53 19.43 5.87 -11.25
CA LEU A 53 18.92 7.12 -11.83
C LEU A 53 20.01 8.17 -12.07
N ASP A 54 21.19 8.00 -11.48
CA ASP A 54 22.31 8.92 -11.63
C ASP A 54 22.74 9.06 -13.11
N GLY A 55 23.03 10.30 -13.54
CA GLY A 55 23.53 10.61 -14.88
C GLY A 55 22.48 10.62 -16.00
N ARG A 56 21.21 10.32 -15.71
CA ARG A 56 20.12 10.36 -16.69
C ARG A 56 19.85 11.79 -17.18
N PRO A 57 19.89 12.06 -18.50
CA PRO A 57 19.73 13.41 -19.03
C PRO A 57 18.33 14.00 -18.80
N GLU A 58 17.31 13.17 -18.65
CA GLU A 58 15.91 13.55 -18.39
C GLU A 58 15.62 13.90 -16.92
N LEU A 59 16.57 13.66 -16.02
CA LEU A 59 16.44 13.85 -14.57
C LEU A 59 17.33 14.97 -14.05
N THR A 60 16.82 15.72 -13.07
CA THR A 60 17.59 16.68 -12.28
C THR A 60 17.58 16.22 -10.83
N LEU A 61 18.77 16.11 -10.23
CA LEU A 61 18.89 15.82 -8.80
C LEU A 61 18.24 16.96 -7.99
N ALA A 62 17.20 16.63 -7.24
CA ALA A 62 16.43 17.57 -6.43
C ALA A 62 16.83 17.52 -4.95
N ASN A 63 17.24 16.35 -4.46
CA ASN A 63 17.71 16.16 -3.08
C ASN A 63 18.68 14.98 -3.00
N SER A 64 19.63 15.03 -2.06
CA SER A 64 20.58 13.95 -1.79
C SER A 64 20.79 13.82 -0.28
N ALA A 65 20.43 12.67 0.27
CA ALA A 65 20.59 12.29 1.66
C ALA A 65 21.29 10.91 1.75
N PRO A 66 21.72 10.45 2.94
CA PRO A 66 22.20 9.09 3.10
C PRO A 66 21.16 8.07 2.61
N HIS A 67 21.60 7.15 1.75
CA HIS A 67 20.78 6.12 1.11
C HIS A 67 19.65 6.60 0.19
N ILE A 68 19.27 7.87 0.20
CA ILE A 68 18.14 8.41 -0.56
C ILE A 68 18.60 9.52 -1.50
N LYS A 69 18.28 9.40 -2.79
CA LYS A 69 18.35 10.52 -3.73
C LYS A 69 17.00 10.74 -4.39
N GLU A 70 16.63 12.00 -4.56
CA GLU A 70 15.40 12.39 -5.23
C GLU A 70 15.72 13.13 -6.53
N TYR A 71 14.97 12.82 -7.58
CA TYR A 71 15.14 13.41 -8.90
C TYR A 71 13.80 13.93 -9.41
N ASP A 72 13.79 15.17 -9.89
CA ASP A 72 12.66 15.70 -10.63
C ASP A 72 12.85 15.39 -12.12
N LEU A 73 11.75 15.08 -12.80
CA LEU A 73 11.72 15.02 -14.26
C LEU A 73 11.87 16.43 -14.83
N LYS A 74 12.76 16.60 -15.82
CA LYS A 74 13.06 17.92 -16.43
C LYS A 74 11.94 18.46 -17.30
N ALA A 75 11.12 17.59 -17.90
CA ALA A 75 10.01 18.05 -18.72
C ALA A 75 8.98 18.80 -17.86
N GLY A 76 8.44 19.90 -18.39
CA GLY A 76 7.32 20.66 -17.80
C GLY A 76 6.06 19.79 -17.63
N PRO A 77 4.90 20.35 -17.25
CA PRO A 77 3.76 19.59 -16.69
C PRO A 77 3.57 18.25 -17.39
N LEU A 78 3.89 17.20 -16.65
CA LEU A 78 4.06 15.86 -17.19
C LEU A 78 2.66 15.28 -17.39
N PRO A 79 2.20 15.06 -18.63
CA PRO A 79 0.92 14.41 -18.81
C PRO A 79 0.99 13.01 -18.17
N LEU A 80 0.02 12.70 -17.31
CA LEU A 80 -0.21 11.36 -16.80
C LEU A 80 -1.57 10.90 -17.33
N GLY A 81 -1.54 10.35 -18.55
CA GLY A 81 -2.74 10.28 -19.38
C GLY A 81 -3.29 11.68 -19.65
N GLU A 82 -4.57 11.89 -19.39
CA GLU A 82 -5.24 13.20 -19.52
C GLU A 82 -4.94 14.18 -18.37
N ALA A 83 -4.31 13.70 -17.27
CA ALA A 83 -4.06 14.52 -16.09
C ALA A 83 -2.85 15.44 -16.29
N LYS A 84 -3.04 16.75 -16.03
CA LYS A 84 -1.94 17.71 -15.90
C LYS A 84 -1.46 17.75 -14.46
N VAL A 85 -0.33 17.12 -14.16
CA VAL A 85 0.24 17.11 -12.80
C VAL A 85 1.25 18.25 -12.61
N ASP A 86 1.42 18.69 -11.37
CA ASP A 86 2.35 19.77 -11.02
C ASP A 86 3.82 19.31 -11.03
N ARG A 87 4.07 18.07 -10.57
CA ARG A 87 5.42 17.51 -10.45
C ARG A 87 5.39 15.99 -10.38
N MET A 88 6.39 15.35 -10.96
CA MET A 88 6.73 13.96 -10.68
C MET A 88 8.15 13.90 -10.13
N ARG A 89 8.30 13.20 -9.00
CA ARG A 89 9.58 13.02 -8.32
C ARG A 89 9.89 11.54 -8.17
N LEU A 90 11.03 11.14 -8.69
CA LEU A 90 11.55 9.79 -8.58
C LEU A 90 12.50 9.73 -7.39
N LEU A 91 12.49 8.61 -6.67
CA LEU A 91 13.36 8.39 -5.53
C LEU A 91 14.15 7.09 -5.72
N THR A 92 15.44 7.14 -5.41
CA THR A 92 16.26 5.96 -5.19
C THR A 92 16.44 5.68 -3.71
N PHE A 93 16.50 4.40 -3.35
CA PHE A 93 16.97 3.90 -2.07
C PHE A 93 18.18 3.01 -2.33
N ASP A 94 19.32 3.26 -1.69
CA ASP A 94 20.61 2.60 -1.99
C ASP A 94 20.98 2.62 -3.48
N GLY A 95 20.75 3.76 -4.13
CA GLY A 95 21.03 3.96 -5.55
C GLY A 95 20.04 3.26 -6.50
N LYS A 96 19.04 2.56 -5.98
CA LYS A 96 18.04 1.80 -6.76
C LYS A 96 16.71 2.52 -6.82
N PHE A 97 16.17 2.73 -8.02
CA PHE A 97 14.86 3.35 -8.20
C PHE A 97 13.75 2.57 -7.50
N ALA A 98 13.03 3.23 -6.60
CA ALA A 98 12.08 2.57 -5.70
C ALA A 98 10.69 3.19 -5.70
N ARG A 99 10.56 4.48 -6.02
CA ARG A 99 9.28 5.20 -5.85
C ARG A 99 9.13 6.37 -6.81
N VAL A 100 7.89 6.61 -7.22
CA VAL A 100 7.45 7.84 -7.87
C VAL A 100 6.42 8.54 -7.00
N THR A 101 6.59 9.85 -6.83
CA THR A 101 5.63 10.73 -6.16
C THR A 101 5.05 11.68 -7.20
N ILE A 102 3.73 11.66 -7.36
CA ILE A 102 2.99 12.47 -8.33
C ILE A 102 2.24 13.54 -7.53
N ARG A 103 2.60 14.81 -7.74
CA ARG A 103 1.95 15.96 -7.10
C ARG A 103 1.00 16.60 -8.09
N TYR A 104 -0.24 16.81 -7.67
CA TYR A 104 -1.28 17.50 -8.43
C TYR A 104 -2.24 18.18 -7.46
N ARG A 105 -3.16 19.00 -8.00
CA ARG A 105 -4.15 19.74 -7.22
C ARG A 105 -5.52 19.67 -7.85
N GLY A 106 -6.54 19.60 -7.00
CA GLY A 106 -7.95 19.65 -7.40
C GLY A 106 -8.53 18.28 -7.71
N LYS A 107 -9.82 18.13 -7.38
CA LYS A 107 -10.54 16.86 -7.52
C LYS A 107 -10.56 16.33 -8.95
N ASN A 108 -10.76 17.19 -9.95
CA ASN A 108 -10.79 16.75 -11.34
C ASN A 108 -9.48 16.09 -11.77
N VAL A 109 -8.33 16.67 -11.41
CA VAL A 109 -7.02 16.09 -11.71
C VAL A 109 -6.80 14.80 -10.91
N HIS A 110 -7.26 14.74 -9.66
CA HIS A 110 -7.24 13.52 -8.86
C HIS A 110 -7.99 12.37 -9.56
N ASP A 111 -9.22 12.63 -10.00
CA ASP A 111 -10.04 11.63 -10.69
C ASP A 111 -9.35 11.15 -11.99
N GLN A 112 -8.74 12.06 -12.74
CA GLN A 112 -7.98 11.73 -13.96
C GLN A 112 -6.73 10.88 -13.66
N VAL A 113 -5.97 11.22 -12.61
CA VAL A 113 -4.80 10.44 -12.18
C VAL A 113 -5.22 9.04 -11.77
N LEU A 114 -6.29 8.90 -10.97
CA LEU A 114 -6.80 7.59 -10.56
C LEU A 114 -7.27 6.77 -11.76
N ALA A 115 -8.03 7.38 -12.68
CA ALA A 115 -8.50 6.70 -13.88
C ALA A 115 -7.33 6.17 -14.72
N TYR A 116 -6.28 6.97 -14.92
CA TYR A 116 -5.09 6.54 -15.64
C TYR A 116 -4.37 5.36 -14.96
N LEU A 117 -4.11 5.47 -13.66
CA LEU A 117 -3.40 4.43 -12.92
C LEU A 117 -4.22 3.13 -12.86
N GLN A 118 -5.54 3.22 -12.74
CA GLN A 118 -6.42 2.04 -12.73
C GLN A 118 -6.51 1.37 -14.09
N ALA A 119 -6.55 2.16 -15.18
CA ALA A 119 -6.52 1.62 -16.53
C ALA A 119 -5.23 0.86 -16.81
N GLN A 120 -4.10 1.35 -16.29
CA GLN A 120 -2.79 0.75 -16.53
C GLN A 120 -2.50 -0.45 -15.59
N TYR A 121 -2.74 -0.29 -14.29
CA TYR A 121 -2.26 -1.23 -13.25
C TYR A 121 -3.38 -2.06 -12.61
N GLY A 122 -4.62 -1.81 -13.02
CA GLY A 122 -5.82 -2.44 -12.47
C GLY A 122 -6.43 -1.66 -11.32
N SER A 123 -7.61 -2.11 -10.89
CA SER A 123 -8.38 -1.45 -9.83
C SER A 123 -7.57 -1.34 -8.55
N ILE A 124 -7.60 -0.15 -7.98
CA ILE A 124 -7.02 0.10 -6.66
C ILE A 124 -8.01 -0.42 -5.61
N ASP A 125 -7.51 -1.24 -4.69
CA ASP A 125 -8.27 -1.69 -3.54
C ASP A 125 -8.61 -0.51 -2.60
N ARG A 126 -9.88 -0.44 -2.19
CA ARG A 126 -10.42 0.59 -1.31
C ARG A 126 -10.66 0.07 0.11
N THR A 127 -9.95 -0.99 0.52
CA THR A 127 -10.01 -1.52 1.89
C THR A 127 -9.89 -0.38 2.91
N PRO A 128 -10.88 -0.22 3.81
CA PRO A 128 -10.86 0.84 4.83
C PRO A 128 -9.53 0.87 5.60
N GLY A 129 -8.89 2.04 5.67
CA GLY A 129 -7.55 2.21 6.23
C GLY A 129 -6.45 2.43 5.16
N GLN A 130 -6.69 2.04 3.91
CA GLN A 130 -5.92 2.50 2.75
C GLN A 130 -6.50 3.84 2.30
N THR A 131 -6.02 4.96 2.83
CA THR A 131 -6.55 6.28 2.47
C THR A 131 -5.94 6.77 1.15
N MET A 132 -6.77 6.81 0.10
CA MET A 132 -6.61 7.74 -1.01
C MET A 132 -7.42 9.00 -0.71
N ARG A 133 -6.83 9.92 0.05
CA ARG A 133 -7.37 11.29 0.14
C ARG A 133 -6.41 12.21 -0.61
N GLY A 134 -6.94 12.90 -1.62
CA GLY A 134 -6.30 13.98 -2.36
C GLY A 134 -7.13 15.25 -2.27
#